data_AF-A0A940EV58-F1
#
_entry.id   AF-A0A940EV58-F1
#
_cell.length_a   1.000
_cell.length_b   1.000
_cell.length_c   1.000
_cell.angle_alpha   90.00
_cell.angle_beta   90.00
_cell.angle_gamma   90.00
#
_symmetry.space_group_name_H-M   'P 1'
#
loop_
_entity.id
_entity.type
_entity.pdbx_description
1 polymer ?
#
loop_
_entity_poly.entity_id
_entity_poly.type
_entity_poly.pdbx_seq_one_letter_code
_entity_poly.pdbx_strand_id
1 'polypeptide(L)'
;MDHEHELARVSGLIDLGRYAEAEERLRTLLVTEPESVRALAMLAETQIRQHRLLSAARFARSAIALEPESAAHQVLLARALVEADRPQAIAVARQAVRLAPSWWQTHHVLACALQDGGRAEKKESVTCAREAVRLAPHVADAHNVLGLSLQAIASPFRARDAYEEALRVDPHHTAAMNNLAILRMQLGNLRGAGTLLTTGLGNAPQEEILRWNHDVLLVRLALRWLAVLAALAIALGILADPEHDLPYWPRPVLLAATLVLGAGTSSLVLRRLPGRSWFHLGAVLERADRSRRAVFGTWAAMLLTTTVMGLAPRPVAWAVANVLLLLVGLLILAGWTAGLVRLLTGSSGSDR
;
A
#
# COMPACT_ATOMS: atom_id res chain seq x y z
N MET A 1 -33.43 -23.49 18.45
CA MET A 1 -32.34 -23.35 19.44
C MET A 1 -30.95 -23.59 18.82
N ASP A 2 -30.79 -24.48 17.84
CA ASP A 2 -29.49 -24.76 17.20
C ASP A 2 -28.95 -23.64 16.29
N HIS A 3 -29.85 -22.96 15.56
CA HIS A 3 -29.48 -21.99 14.50
C HIS A 3 -28.91 -20.68 15.05
N GLU A 4 -29.42 -20.20 16.18
CA GLU A 4 -28.90 -18.99 16.84
C GLU A 4 -27.52 -19.24 17.48
N HIS A 5 -27.29 -20.45 17.99
CA HIS A 5 -25.97 -20.89 18.45
C HIS A 5 -24.98 -20.99 17.28
N GLU A 6 -25.40 -21.49 16.12
CA GLU A 6 -24.56 -21.52 14.93
C GLU A 6 -24.23 -20.12 14.40
N LEU A 7 -25.18 -19.18 14.39
CA LEU A 7 -24.89 -17.78 14.04
C LEU A 7 -23.92 -17.11 15.03
N ALA A 8 -24.04 -17.40 16.33
CA ALA A 8 -23.07 -16.93 17.31
C ALA A 8 -21.66 -17.53 17.08
N ARG A 9 -21.60 -18.81 16.70
CA ARG A 9 -20.35 -19.49 16.35
C ARG A 9 -19.71 -18.90 15.11
N VAL A 10 -20.50 -18.63 14.07
CA VAL A 10 -20.04 -17.95 12.85
C VAL A 10 -19.51 -16.56 13.20
N SER A 11 -20.17 -15.82 14.08
CA SER A 11 -19.68 -14.50 14.53
C SER A 11 -18.27 -14.62 15.11
N GLY A 12 -18.04 -15.58 16.00
CA GLY A 12 -16.72 -15.85 16.55
C GLY A 12 -15.68 -16.25 15.49
N LEU A 13 -16.08 -16.99 14.45
CA LEU A 13 -15.18 -17.31 13.32
C LEU A 13 -14.79 -16.06 12.52
N ILE A 14 -15.73 -15.13 12.30
CA ILE A 14 -15.46 -13.86 11.60
C ILE A 14 -14.49 -13.01 12.43
N ASP A 15 -14.70 -12.92 13.75
CA ASP A 15 -13.83 -12.17 14.67
C ASP A 15 -12.41 -12.74 14.70
N LEU A 16 -12.27 -14.06 14.61
CA LEU A 16 -10.99 -14.76 14.50
C LEU A 16 -10.36 -14.71 13.10
N GLY A 17 -11.02 -14.08 12.12
CA GLY A 17 -10.54 -14.01 10.74
C GLY A 17 -10.65 -15.32 9.94
N ARG A 18 -11.36 -16.33 10.46
CA ARG A 18 -11.58 -17.63 9.82
C ARG A 18 -12.73 -17.57 8.81
N TYR A 19 -12.60 -16.67 7.84
CA TYR A 19 -13.69 -16.30 6.93
C TYR A 19 -14.15 -17.46 6.03
N ALA A 20 -13.26 -18.36 5.62
CA ALA A 20 -13.62 -19.48 4.76
C ALA A 20 -14.56 -20.47 5.49
N GLU A 21 -14.28 -20.76 6.76
CA GLU A 21 -15.12 -21.63 7.58
C GLU A 21 -16.45 -20.96 7.94
N ALA A 22 -16.42 -19.66 8.24
CA ALA A 22 -17.64 -18.88 8.46
C ALA A 22 -18.55 -18.93 7.22
N GLU A 23 -17.98 -18.76 6.03
CA GLU A 23 -18.70 -18.81 4.75
C GLU A 23 -19.33 -20.19 4.49
N GLU A 24 -18.60 -21.28 4.74
CA GLU A 24 -19.12 -22.64 4.58
C GLU A 24 -20.34 -22.87 5.47
N ARG A 25 -20.22 -22.54 6.76
CA ARG A 25 -21.30 -22.69 7.75
C ARG A 25 -22.53 -21.85 7.39
N LEU A 26 -22.31 -20.60 6.97
CA LEU A 26 -23.39 -19.71 6.51
C LEU A 26 -24.08 -20.24 5.25
N ARG A 27 -23.35 -20.84 4.31
CA ARG A 27 -23.97 -21.45 3.12
C ARG A 27 -24.83 -22.65 3.48
N THR A 28 -24.37 -23.52 4.38
CA THR A 28 -25.19 -24.64 4.86
C THR A 28 -26.46 -24.14 5.52
N LEU A 29 -26.36 -23.09 6.34
CA LEU A 29 -27.51 -22.47 6.99
C LEU A 29 -28.51 -21.87 5.98
N LEU A 30 -28.01 -21.25 4.91
CA LEU A 30 -28.87 -20.68 3.85
C LEU A 30 -29.51 -21.74 2.94
N VAL A 31 -29.03 -22.98 2.95
CA VAL A 31 -29.73 -24.09 2.28
C VAL A 31 -30.98 -24.49 3.07
N THR A 32 -30.91 -24.48 4.41
CA THR A 32 -32.04 -24.80 5.28
C THR A 32 -32.96 -23.61 5.50
N GLU A 33 -32.42 -22.40 5.57
CA GLU A 33 -33.16 -21.14 5.79
C GLU A 33 -32.73 -20.06 4.77
N PRO A 34 -33.23 -20.12 3.51
CA PRO A 34 -32.80 -19.21 2.45
C PRO A 34 -33.06 -17.72 2.71
N GLU A 35 -34.06 -17.42 3.55
CA GLU A 35 -34.51 -16.06 3.88
C GLU A 35 -33.99 -15.59 5.25
N SER A 36 -32.99 -16.27 5.83
CA SER A 36 -32.37 -15.83 7.07
C SER A 36 -31.58 -14.53 6.86
N VAL A 37 -32.20 -13.39 7.20
CA VAL A 37 -31.63 -12.04 7.02
C VAL A 37 -30.27 -11.90 7.69
N ARG A 38 -30.15 -12.41 8.92
CA ARG A 38 -28.89 -12.37 9.67
C ARG A 38 -27.79 -13.21 9.00
N ALA A 39 -28.12 -14.39 8.49
CA ALA A 39 -27.16 -15.23 7.77
C ALA A 39 -26.72 -14.56 6.46
N LEU A 40 -27.64 -13.95 5.71
CA LEU A 40 -27.34 -13.18 4.49
C LEU A 40 -26.42 -11.99 4.79
N ALA A 41 -26.70 -11.24 5.87
CA ALA A 41 -25.89 -10.10 6.29
C ALA A 41 -24.48 -10.52 6.73
N MET A 42 -24.36 -11.57 7.54
CA MET A 42 -23.07 -12.11 7.97
C MET A 42 -22.27 -12.70 6.80
N LEU A 43 -22.94 -13.29 5.80
CA LEU A 43 -22.29 -13.78 4.60
C LEU A 43 -21.78 -12.62 3.74
N ALA A 44 -22.58 -11.56 3.57
CA ALA A 44 -22.13 -10.35 2.89
C ALA A 44 -20.90 -9.75 3.58
N GLU A 45 -20.91 -9.64 4.92
CA GLU A 45 -19.76 -9.16 5.69
C GLU A 45 -18.53 -10.04 5.52
N THR A 46 -18.68 -11.36 5.61
CA THR A 46 -17.60 -12.33 5.40
C THR A 46 -16.98 -12.18 4.01
N GLN A 47 -17.81 -12.01 2.97
CA GLN A 47 -17.35 -11.83 1.59
C GLN A 47 -16.63 -10.48 1.40
N ILE A 48 -17.05 -9.41 2.09
CA ILE A 48 -16.32 -8.12 2.09
C ILE A 48 -14.92 -8.31 2.67
N ARG A 49 -14.79 -9.03 3.79
CA ARG A 49 -13.49 -9.30 4.44
C ARG A 49 -12.56 -10.15 3.57
N GLN A 50 -13.12 -10.98 2.70
CA GLN A 50 -12.40 -11.74 1.67
C GLN A 50 -12.23 -10.96 0.35
N HIS A 51 -12.62 -9.68 0.29
CA HIS A 51 -12.56 -8.83 -0.89
C HIS A 51 -13.41 -9.32 -2.09
N ARG A 52 -14.41 -10.19 -1.88
CA ARG A 52 -15.33 -10.70 -2.90
C ARG A 52 -16.56 -9.79 -3.06
N LEU A 53 -16.30 -8.57 -3.51
CA LEU A 53 -17.22 -7.43 -3.45
C LEU A 53 -18.56 -7.63 -4.19
N LEU A 54 -18.53 -8.16 -5.41
CA LEU A 54 -19.76 -8.39 -6.19
C LEU A 54 -20.68 -9.45 -5.55
N SER A 55 -20.09 -10.51 -5.00
CA SER A 55 -20.84 -11.54 -4.27
C SER A 55 -21.42 -10.99 -2.97
N ALA A 56 -20.64 -10.18 -2.24
CA ALA A 56 -21.12 -9.50 -1.04
C ALA A 56 -22.31 -8.58 -1.33
N ALA A 57 -22.23 -7.77 -2.41
CA ALA A 57 -23.30 -6.87 -2.81
C ALA A 57 -24.60 -7.63 -3.12
N ARG A 58 -24.50 -8.81 -3.75
CA ARG A 58 -25.68 -9.66 -4.00
C ARG A 58 -26.36 -10.10 -2.71
N PHE A 59 -25.61 -10.62 -1.74
CA PHE A 59 -26.20 -11.07 -0.46
C PHE A 59 -26.73 -9.90 0.37
N ALA A 60 -26.05 -8.75 0.37
CA ALA A 60 -26.55 -7.55 1.02
C ALA A 60 -27.86 -7.04 0.39
N ARG A 61 -28.00 -7.12 -0.95
CA ARG A 61 -29.27 -6.81 -1.63
C ARG A 61 -30.39 -7.78 -1.24
N SER A 62 -30.10 -9.07 -1.09
CA SER A 62 -31.07 -10.04 -0.59
C SER A 62 -31.53 -9.72 0.84
N ALA A 63 -30.61 -9.33 1.73
CA ALA A 63 -30.97 -8.90 3.09
C ALA A 63 -31.82 -7.61 3.08
N ILE A 64 -31.51 -6.65 2.20
CA ILE A 64 -32.31 -5.42 2.02
C ILE A 64 -33.70 -5.72 1.45
N ALA A 65 -33.84 -6.70 0.56
CA ALA A 65 -35.14 -7.08 0.00
C ALA A 65 -36.11 -7.59 1.07
N LEU A 66 -35.58 -8.26 2.11
CA LEU A 66 -36.34 -8.75 3.26
C LEU A 66 -36.56 -7.67 4.32
N GLU A 67 -35.57 -6.81 4.56
CA GLU A 67 -35.64 -5.70 5.52
C GLU A 67 -35.15 -4.37 4.89
N PRO A 68 -36.03 -3.64 4.16
CA PRO A 68 -35.64 -2.45 3.40
C PRO A 68 -35.21 -1.25 4.25
N GLU A 69 -35.73 -1.16 5.48
CA GLU A 69 -35.49 -0.05 6.41
C GLU A 69 -34.27 -0.28 7.32
N SER A 70 -33.55 -1.39 7.15
CA SER A 70 -32.34 -1.65 7.93
C SER A 70 -31.16 -0.83 7.43
N ALA A 71 -30.78 0.21 8.17
CA ALA A 71 -29.57 0.98 7.89
C ALA A 71 -28.31 0.09 7.87
N ALA A 72 -28.27 -0.96 8.69
CA ALA A 72 -27.14 -1.89 8.75
C ALA A 72 -26.93 -2.62 7.42
N HIS A 73 -28.00 -3.11 6.80
CA HIS A 73 -27.90 -3.77 5.49
C HIS A 73 -27.52 -2.78 4.38
N GLN A 74 -28.01 -1.54 4.45
CA GLN A 74 -27.58 -0.47 3.54
C GLN A 74 -26.08 -0.17 3.68
N VAL A 75 -25.53 -0.13 4.91
CA VAL A 75 -24.08 0.03 5.14
C VAL A 75 -23.29 -1.13 4.55
N LEU A 76 -23.74 -2.38 4.73
CA LEU A 76 -23.09 -3.56 4.14
C LEU A 76 -23.06 -3.47 2.62
N LEU A 77 -24.18 -3.12 1.99
CA LEU A 77 -24.26 -2.97 0.54
C LEU A 77 -23.36 -1.82 0.06
N ALA A 78 -23.42 -0.65 0.70
CA ALA A 78 -22.59 0.49 0.35
C ALA A 78 -21.09 0.13 0.42
N ARG A 79 -20.67 -0.56 1.50
CA ARG A 79 -19.28 -1.00 1.69
C ARG A 79 -18.82 -1.96 0.60
N ALA A 80 -19.69 -2.89 0.16
CA ALA A 80 -19.38 -3.78 -0.95
C ALA A 80 -19.29 -3.04 -2.31
N LEU A 81 -20.01 -1.93 -2.47
CA LEU A 81 -20.06 -1.18 -3.73
C LEU A 81 -19.02 -0.07 -3.85
N VAL A 82 -18.37 0.39 -2.77
CA VAL A 82 -17.42 1.53 -2.82
C VAL A 82 -16.41 1.39 -3.96
N GLU A 83 -15.81 0.21 -4.12
CA GLU A 83 -14.81 -0.06 -5.16
C GLU A 83 -15.41 -0.65 -6.45
N ALA A 84 -16.59 -1.28 -6.37
CA ALA A 84 -17.21 -1.97 -7.50
C ALA A 84 -18.13 -1.08 -8.35
N ASP A 85 -18.90 -0.20 -7.72
CA ASP A 85 -19.85 0.73 -8.34
C ASP A 85 -20.07 1.96 -7.42
N ARG A 86 -19.15 2.92 -7.53
CA ARG A 86 -19.14 4.14 -6.72
C ARG A 86 -20.45 4.95 -6.81
N PRO A 87 -21.04 5.24 -7.99
CA PRO A 87 -22.32 5.95 -8.08
C PRO A 87 -23.43 5.26 -7.27
N GLN A 88 -23.55 3.94 -7.37
CA GLN A 88 -24.53 3.20 -6.60
C GLN A 88 -24.19 3.20 -5.10
N ALA A 89 -22.91 3.06 -4.74
CA ALA A 89 -22.45 3.13 -3.36
C ALA A 89 -22.85 4.44 -2.68
N ILE A 90 -22.71 5.58 -3.37
CA ILE A 90 -23.13 6.90 -2.85
C ILE A 90 -24.64 6.94 -2.62
N ALA A 91 -25.44 6.44 -3.56
CA ALA A 91 -26.90 6.44 -3.43
C ALA A 91 -27.37 5.61 -2.23
N VAL A 92 -26.82 4.40 -2.08
CA VAL A 92 -27.09 3.47 -0.97
C VAL A 92 -26.59 4.05 0.36
N ALA A 93 -25.38 4.61 0.40
CA ALA A 93 -24.83 5.24 1.59
C ALA A 93 -25.67 6.44 2.06
N ARG A 94 -26.17 7.27 1.14
CA ARG A 94 -27.11 8.36 1.47
C ARG A 94 -28.42 7.83 2.05
N GLN A 95 -28.91 6.68 1.58
CA GLN A 95 -30.07 6.02 2.19
C GLN A 95 -29.75 5.53 3.61
N ALA A 96 -28.57 4.94 3.84
CA ALA A 96 -28.14 4.56 5.17
C ALA A 96 -28.11 5.75 6.15
N VAL A 97 -27.59 6.90 5.72
CA VAL A 97 -27.58 8.13 6.54
C VAL A 97 -29.01 8.62 6.84
N ARG A 98 -29.94 8.53 5.88
CA ARG A 98 -31.35 8.90 6.12
C ARG A 98 -32.03 7.99 7.14
N LEU A 99 -31.76 6.67 7.09
CA LEU A 99 -32.36 5.70 8.00
C LEU A 99 -31.78 5.78 9.41
N ALA A 100 -30.47 6.06 9.54
CA ALA A 100 -29.80 6.16 10.83
C ALA A 100 -28.77 7.31 10.85
N PRO A 101 -29.21 8.57 11.00
CA PRO A 101 -28.33 9.75 10.96
C PRO A 101 -27.42 9.87 12.19
N SER A 102 -27.76 9.23 13.31
CA SER A 102 -26.96 9.20 14.53
C SER A 102 -26.00 8.02 14.63
N TRP A 103 -25.89 7.21 13.56
CA TRP A 103 -25.04 6.02 13.54
C TRP A 103 -23.76 6.30 12.76
N TRP A 104 -22.60 6.26 13.42
CA TRP A 104 -21.33 6.73 12.83
C TRP A 104 -20.95 5.97 11.55
N GLN A 105 -21.27 4.67 11.45
CA GLN A 105 -20.97 3.85 10.28
C GLN A 105 -21.65 4.35 9.00
N THR A 106 -22.83 4.98 9.09
CA THR A 106 -23.54 5.50 7.90
C THR A 106 -22.80 6.68 7.29
N HIS A 107 -22.28 7.57 8.13
CA HIS A 107 -21.43 8.69 7.70
C HIS A 107 -20.05 8.22 7.24
N HIS A 108 -19.47 7.22 7.91
CA HIS A 108 -18.20 6.62 7.51
C HIS A 108 -18.27 6.04 6.10
N VAL A 109 -19.27 5.20 5.81
CA VAL A 109 -19.38 4.57 4.47
C VAL A 109 -19.68 5.59 3.38
N LEU A 110 -20.46 6.64 3.68
CA LEU A 110 -20.68 7.74 2.75
C LEU A 110 -19.39 8.53 2.49
N ALA A 111 -18.59 8.80 3.54
CA ALA A 111 -17.30 9.46 3.38
C ALA A 111 -16.34 8.66 2.49
N CYS A 112 -16.23 7.35 2.70
CA CYS A 112 -15.45 6.45 1.84
C CYS A 112 -15.94 6.49 0.39
N ALA A 113 -17.25 6.40 0.16
CA ALA A 113 -17.82 6.44 -1.18
C ALA A 113 -17.56 7.77 -1.89
N LEU A 114 -17.40 8.88 -1.16
CA LEU A 114 -17.21 10.22 -1.73
C LEU A 114 -15.75 10.63 -1.97
N GLN A 115 -14.77 9.99 -1.31
CA GLN A 115 -13.39 10.50 -1.24
C GLN A 115 -12.64 10.59 -2.58
N ASP A 116 -12.93 9.69 -3.54
CA ASP A 116 -12.28 9.68 -4.87
C ASP A 116 -13.04 10.49 -5.93
N GLY A 117 -13.89 11.39 -5.47
CA GLY A 117 -14.82 12.14 -6.30
C GLY A 117 -14.31 13.45 -6.89
N GLY A 118 -15.26 14.20 -7.43
CA GLY A 118 -15.05 15.60 -7.76
C GLY A 118 -14.80 16.47 -6.52
N ARG A 119 -14.42 17.73 -6.72
CA ARG A 119 -14.12 18.66 -5.61
C ARG A 119 -15.27 18.84 -4.62
N ALA A 120 -16.51 18.80 -5.09
CA ALA A 120 -17.69 18.93 -4.24
C ALA A 120 -17.87 17.68 -3.35
N GLU A 121 -17.82 16.49 -3.96
CA GLU A 121 -17.92 15.20 -3.25
C GLU A 121 -16.79 15.04 -2.23
N LYS A 122 -15.55 15.41 -2.58
CA LYS A 122 -14.42 15.38 -1.65
C LYS A 122 -14.61 16.28 -0.42
N LYS A 123 -15.27 17.44 -0.58
CA LYS A 123 -15.63 18.31 0.55
C LYS A 123 -16.74 17.69 1.39
N GLU A 124 -17.76 17.12 0.75
CA GLU A 124 -18.84 16.39 1.43
C GLU A 124 -18.27 15.20 2.22
N SER A 125 -17.31 14.46 1.67
CA SER A 125 -16.59 13.38 2.35
C SER A 125 -15.97 13.84 3.67
N VAL A 126 -15.31 15.01 3.70
CA VAL A 126 -14.76 15.58 4.94
C VAL A 126 -15.86 15.92 5.95
N THR A 127 -17.00 16.45 5.50
CA THR A 127 -18.14 16.73 6.38
C THR A 127 -18.70 15.45 7.00
N CYS A 128 -18.94 14.41 6.20
CA CYS A 128 -19.40 13.11 6.67
C CYS A 128 -18.37 12.47 7.63
N ALA A 129 -17.08 12.51 7.30
CA ALA A 129 -16.05 11.94 8.16
C ALA A 129 -15.95 12.67 9.52
N ARG A 130 -16.10 14.00 9.54
CA ARG A 130 -16.19 14.76 10.81
C ARG A 130 -17.40 14.38 11.64
N GLU A 131 -18.54 14.12 10.98
CA GLU A 131 -19.74 13.68 11.67
C GLU A 131 -19.57 12.26 12.25
N ALA A 132 -18.91 11.35 11.53
CA ALA A 132 -18.54 10.05 12.06
C ALA A 132 -17.66 10.16 13.32
N VAL A 133 -16.65 11.06 13.31
CA VAL A 133 -15.81 11.34 14.48
C VAL A 133 -16.62 11.96 15.62
N ARG A 134 -17.55 12.88 15.33
CA ARG A 134 -18.42 13.50 16.35
C ARG A 134 -19.30 12.47 17.05
N LEU A 135 -19.85 11.52 16.29
CA LEU A 135 -20.73 10.46 16.80
C LEU A 135 -19.93 9.37 17.54
N ALA A 136 -18.70 9.08 17.13
CA ALA A 136 -17.88 8.02 17.68
C ALA A 136 -16.40 8.45 17.84
N PRO A 137 -16.09 9.35 18.78
CA PRO A 137 -14.73 9.88 18.94
C PRO A 137 -13.72 8.84 19.45
N HIS A 138 -14.21 7.72 19.99
CA HIS A 138 -13.42 6.60 20.51
C HIS A 138 -13.27 5.45 19.51
N VAL A 139 -13.65 5.65 18.24
CA VAL A 139 -13.52 4.65 17.18
C VAL A 139 -12.41 5.08 16.21
N ALA A 140 -11.38 4.24 16.07
CA ALA A 140 -10.24 4.53 15.22
C ALA A 140 -10.61 4.65 13.73
N ASP A 141 -11.55 3.83 13.24
CA ASP A 141 -12.05 3.88 11.86
C ASP A 141 -12.63 5.25 11.49
N ALA A 142 -13.30 5.93 12.45
CA ALA A 142 -13.88 7.25 12.23
C ALA A 142 -12.79 8.31 12.00
N HIS A 143 -11.68 8.25 12.75
CA HIS A 143 -10.54 9.13 12.55
C HIS A 143 -9.74 8.76 11.29
N ASN A 144 -9.62 7.47 10.97
CA ASN A 144 -8.97 7.00 9.76
C ASN A 144 -9.68 7.50 8.49
N VAL A 145 -11.01 7.42 8.42
CA VAL A 145 -11.76 7.96 7.28
C VAL A 145 -11.64 9.48 7.18
N LEU A 146 -11.56 10.20 8.31
CA LEU A 146 -11.28 11.63 8.31
C LEU A 146 -9.91 11.94 7.70
N GLY A 147 -8.89 11.15 8.04
CA GLY A 147 -7.57 11.24 7.43
C GLY A 147 -7.61 11.07 5.91
N LEU A 148 -8.33 10.04 5.43
CA LEU A 148 -8.50 9.78 3.99
C LEU A 148 -9.21 10.94 3.28
N SER A 149 -10.33 11.41 3.82
CA SER A 149 -11.08 12.54 3.26
C SER A 149 -10.24 13.83 3.21
N LEU A 150 -9.42 14.08 4.23
CA LEU A 150 -8.53 15.25 4.28
C LEU A 150 -7.37 15.13 3.28
N GLN A 151 -6.84 13.93 3.08
CA GLN A 151 -5.82 13.68 2.07
C GLN A 151 -6.39 13.89 0.65
N ALA A 152 -7.63 13.48 0.41
CA ALA A 152 -8.32 13.64 -0.88
C ALA A 152 -8.48 15.12 -1.31
N ILE A 153 -8.59 16.05 -0.35
CA ILE A 153 -8.61 17.51 -0.58
C ILE A 153 -7.23 18.17 -0.45
N ALA A 154 -6.14 17.39 -0.56
CA ALA A 154 -4.76 17.88 -0.48
C ALA A 154 -4.45 18.67 0.80
N SER A 155 -4.98 18.22 1.94
CA SER A 155 -4.67 18.78 3.27
C SER A 155 -3.81 17.81 4.10
N PRO A 156 -2.54 17.56 3.70
CA PRO A 156 -1.72 16.47 4.24
C PRO A 156 -1.42 16.61 5.74
N PHE A 157 -1.25 17.83 6.27
CA PHE A 157 -0.98 18.01 7.69
C PHE A 157 -2.19 17.66 8.56
N ARG A 158 -3.39 18.07 8.15
CA ARG A 158 -4.63 17.70 8.86
C ARG A 158 -4.93 16.21 8.72
N ALA A 159 -4.64 15.62 7.56
CA ALA A 159 -4.77 14.18 7.36
C ALA A 159 -3.84 13.40 8.30
N ARG A 160 -2.58 13.84 8.44
CA ARG A 160 -1.64 13.28 9.41
C ARG A 160 -2.20 13.33 10.83
N ASP A 161 -2.69 14.48 11.27
CA ASP A 161 -3.22 14.64 12.63
C ASP A 161 -4.40 13.69 12.89
N ALA A 162 -5.29 13.51 11.90
CA ALA A 162 -6.40 12.55 11.99
C ALA A 162 -5.93 11.08 12.04
N TYR A 163 -4.93 10.70 11.25
CA TYR A 163 -4.36 9.35 11.35
C TYR A 163 -3.61 9.10 12.66
N GLU A 164 -2.90 10.11 13.17
CA GLU A 164 -2.23 10.01 14.47
C GLU A 164 -3.24 9.88 15.60
N GLU A 165 -4.40 10.55 15.50
CA GLU A 165 -5.51 10.36 16.43
C GLU A 165 -6.16 8.97 16.32
N ALA A 166 -6.31 8.42 15.12
CA ALA A 166 -6.76 7.03 14.92
C ALA A 166 -5.84 6.04 15.65
N LEU A 167 -4.52 6.24 15.55
CA LEU A 167 -3.51 5.40 16.23
C LEU A 167 -3.40 5.69 17.73
N ARG A 168 -3.82 6.86 18.19
CA ARG A 168 -3.96 7.17 19.63
C ARG A 168 -5.14 6.41 20.24
N VAL A 169 -6.23 6.30 19.49
CA VAL A 169 -7.44 5.56 19.89
C VAL A 169 -7.20 4.05 19.85
N ASP A 170 -6.64 3.55 18.76
CA ASP A 170 -6.24 2.14 18.61
C ASP A 170 -4.80 2.03 18.07
N PRO A 171 -3.82 1.76 18.95
CA PRO A 171 -2.43 1.57 18.56
C PRO A 171 -2.17 0.36 17.65
N HIS A 172 -3.14 -0.54 17.45
CA HIS A 172 -3.01 -1.71 16.58
C HIS A 172 -3.71 -1.53 15.23
N HIS A 173 -4.30 -0.37 14.95
CA HIS A 173 -5.09 -0.14 13.75
C HIS A 173 -4.23 -0.11 12.46
N THR A 174 -4.14 -1.24 11.77
CA THR A 174 -3.22 -1.44 10.64
C THR A 174 -3.54 -0.57 9.42
N ALA A 175 -4.82 -0.32 9.15
CA ALA A 175 -5.25 0.57 8.07
C ALA A 175 -4.74 2.00 8.26
N ALA A 176 -4.86 2.58 9.45
CA ALA A 176 -4.31 3.91 9.74
C ALA A 176 -2.77 3.92 9.71
N MET A 177 -2.10 2.86 10.17
CA MET A 177 -0.64 2.73 10.04
C MET A 177 -0.21 2.76 8.58
N ASN A 178 -0.89 2.01 7.72
CA ASN A 178 -0.64 1.97 6.29
C ASN A 178 -0.83 3.35 5.65
N ASN A 179 -1.97 3.98 5.92
CA ASN A 179 -2.33 5.28 5.33
C ASN A 179 -1.37 6.39 5.78
N LEU A 180 -1.04 6.44 7.07
CA LEU A 180 -0.06 7.39 7.60
C LEU A 180 1.34 7.12 7.05
N ALA A 181 1.73 5.85 6.84
CA ALA A 181 3.00 5.52 6.22
C ALA A 181 3.09 6.02 4.78
N ILE A 182 2.05 5.80 3.97
CA ILE A 182 1.96 6.31 2.59
C ILE A 182 2.07 7.84 2.59
N LEU A 183 1.31 8.51 3.46
CA LEU A 183 1.37 9.97 3.59
C LEU A 183 2.79 10.44 3.99
N ARG A 184 3.43 9.78 4.95
CA ARG A 184 4.82 10.09 5.35
C ARG A 184 5.82 9.84 4.22
N MET A 185 5.61 8.83 3.38
CA MET A 185 6.41 8.61 2.17
C MET A 185 6.25 9.75 1.16
N GLN A 186 5.03 10.25 0.96
CA GLN A 186 4.75 11.41 0.10
C GLN A 186 5.42 12.68 0.63
N LEU A 187 5.44 12.86 1.95
CA LEU A 187 6.11 13.98 2.63
C LEU A 187 7.63 13.79 2.81
N GLY A 188 8.20 12.70 2.25
CA GLY A 188 9.65 12.42 2.31
C GLY A 188 10.16 11.86 3.65
N ASN A 189 9.29 11.66 4.64
CA ASN A 189 9.63 11.05 5.92
C ASN A 189 9.64 9.50 5.83
N LEU A 190 10.64 8.96 5.14
CA LEU A 190 10.78 7.51 4.92
C LEU A 190 11.02 6.71 6.21
N ARG A 191 11.66 7.32 7.23
CA ARG A 191 11.89 6.67 8.54
C ARG A 191 10.59 6.41 9.27
N GLY A 192 9.79 7.46 9.40
CA GLY A 192 8.51 7.38 10.08
C GLY A 192 7.57 6.41 9.37
N ALA A 193 7.59 6.39 8.03
CA ALA A 193 6.85 5.41 7.24
C ALA A 193 7.32 3.98 7.49
N GLY A 194 8.64 3.71 7.46
CA GLY A 194 9.18 2.38 7.72
C GLY A 194 8.83 1.86 9.12
N THR A 195 8.82 2.73 10.13
CA THR A 195 8.42 2.35 11.50
C THR A 195 6.96 1.93 11.57
N LEU A 196 6.07 2.66 10.91
CA LEU A 196 4.65 2.33 10.87
C LEU A 196 4.38 1.03 10.11
N LEU A 197 5.01 0.85 8.94
CA LEU A 197 4.84 -0.36 8.13
C LEU A 197 5.39 -1.60 8.84
N THR A 198 6.55 -1.51 9.49
CA THR A 198 7.10 -2.63 10.27
C THR A 198 6.25 -2.96 11.48
N THR A 199 5.74 -1.96 12.20
CA THR A 199 4.82 -2.17 13.34
C THR A 199 3.52 -2.80 12.89
N GLY A 200 2.91 -2.29 11.82
CA GLY A 200 1.66 -2.85 11.29
C GLY A 200 1.85 -4.29 10.79
N LEU A 201 3.00 -4.64 10.22
CA LEU A 201 3.31 -6.01 9.82
C LEU A 201 3.51 -6.94 11.01
N GLY A 202 3.93 -6.40 12.16
CA GLY A 202 3.91 -7.14 13.42
C GLY A 202 2.49 -7.45 13.88
N ASN A 203 1.56 -6.52 13.71
CA ASN A 203 0.15 -6.67 14.10
C ASN A 203 -0.63 -7.58 13.14
N ALA A 204 -0.40 -7.44 11.82
CA ALA A 204 -1.05 -8.23 10.78
C ALA A 204 -0.02 -8.75 9.75
N PRO A 205 0.71 -9.83 10.08
CA PRO A 205 1.77 -10.36 9.21
C PRO A 205 1.27 -10.82 7.85
N GLN A 206 -0.02 -11.14 7.76
CA GLN A 206 -0.68 -11.64 6.55
C GLN A 206 -1.29 -10.52 5.68
N GLU A 207 -1.20 -9.26 6.08
CA GLU A 207 -1.80 -8.16 5.33
C GLU A 207 -0.95 -7.83 4.08
N GLU A 208 -1.47 -8.14 2.90
CA GLU A 208 -0.74 -7.99 1.63
C GLU A 208 -0.52 -6.53 1.23
N ILE A 209 -1.52 -5.67 1.43
CA ILE A 209 -1.43 -4.24 1.10
C ILE A 209 -0.30 -3.58 1.89
N LEU A 210 -0.23 -3.87 3.19
CA LEU A 210 0.81 -3.35 4.06
C LEU A 210 2.20 -3.87 3.67
N ARG A 211 2.31 -5.17 3.34
CA ARG A 211 3.55 -5.78 2.82
C ARG A 211 3.99 -5.12 1.51
N TRP A 212 3.07 -4.88 0.59
CA TRP A 212 3.36 -4.22 -0.67
C TRP A 212 3.89 -2.79 -0.47
N ASN A 213 3.27 -2.00 0.41
CA ASN A 213 3.72 -0.65 0.72
C ASN A 213 5.10 -0.64 1.39
N HIS A 214 5.38 -1.63 2.25
CA HIS A 214 6.70 -1.85 2.83
C HIS A 214 7.76 -2.17 1.75
N ASP A 215 7.44 -3.04 0.80
CA ASP A 215 8.34 -3.37 -0.30
C ASP A 215 8.60 -2.16 -1.21
N VAL A 216 7.58 -1.36 -1.51
CA VAL A 216 7.74 -0.09 -2.27
C VAL A 216 8.68 0.88 -1.56
N LEU A 217 8.57 1.01 -0.23
CA LEU A 217 9.50 1.81 0.57
C LEU A 217 10.94 1.31 0.43
N LEU A 218 11.15 0.00 0.54
CA LEU A 218 12.47 -0.62 0.42
C LEU A 218 13.08 -0.39 -0.97
N VAL A 219 12.28 -0.52 -2.04
CA VAL A 219 12.73 -0.24 -3.41
C VAL A 219 13.13 1.23 -3.57
N ARG A 220 12.34 2.19 -3.06
CA ARG A 220 12.70 3.62 -3.12
C ARG A 220 14.02 3.91 -2.39
N LEU A 221 14.26 3.24 -1.27
CA LEU A 221 15.52 3.36 -0.55
C LEU A 221 16.68 2.74 -1.33
N ALA A 222 16.50 1.55 -1.90
CA ALA A 222 17.51 0.90 -2.74
C ALA A 222 17.88 1.72 -3.98
N LEU A 223 16.91 2.37 -4.62
CA LEU A 223 17.16 3.28 -5.75
C LEU A 223 17.99 4.51 -5.33
N ARG A 224 17.73 5.08 -4.15
CA ARG A 224 18.58 6.17 -3.61
C ARG A 224 20.02 5.71 -3.38
N TRP A 225 20.20 4.48 -2.93
CA TRP A 225 21.52 3.87 -2.75
C TRP A 225 22.26 3.67 -4.06
N LEU A 226 21.59 3.10 -5.06
CA LEU A 226 22.16 2.93 -6.39
C LEU A 226 22.60 4.27 -7.00
N ALA A 227 21.82 5.34 -6.80
CA ALA A 227 22.20 6.68 -7.25
C ALA A 227 23.45 7.22 -6.54
N VAL A 228 23.58 7.02 -5.22
CA VAL A 228 24.79 7.42 -4.46
C VAL A 228 26.02 6.63 -4.93
N LEU A 229 25.88 5.32 -5.12
CA LEU A 229 26.97 4.47 -5.59
C LEU A 229 27.38 4.81 -7.03
N ALA A 230 26.43 5.11 -7.91
CA ALA A 230 26.71 5.58 -9.26
C ALA A 230 27.43 6.94 -9.24
N ALA A 231 27.00 7.89 -8.40
CA ALA A 231 27.67 9.18 -8.25
C ALA A 231 29.11 9.02 -7.72
N LEU A 232 29.33 8.11 -6.76
CA LEU A 232 30.65 7.76 -6.25
C LEU A 232 31.54 7.16 -7.35
N ALA A 233 31.00 6.26 -8.17
CA ALA A 233 31.72 5.63 -9.25
C ALA A 233 32.07 6.61 -10.38
N ILE A 234 31.19 7.56 -10.71
CA ILE A 234 31.47 8.67 -11.63
C ILE A 234 32.59 9.57 -11.07
N ALA A 235 32.52 9.94 -9.78
CA ALA A 235 33.55 10.75 -9.14
C ALA A 235 34.92 10.04 -9.17
N LEU A 236 34.94 8.74 -8.85
CA LEU A 236 36.13 7.90 -8.97
C LEU A 236 36.69 7.89 -10.41
N GLY A 237 35.83 7.75 -11.42
CA GLY A 237 36.22 7.79 -12.83
C GLY A 237 36.86 9.12 -13.25
N ILE A 238 36.29 10.25 -12.84
CA ILE A 238 36.86 11.59 -13.10
C ILE A 238 38.23 11.74 -12.42
N LEU A 239 38.37 11.25 -11.20
CA LEU A 239 39.61 11.33 -10.42
C LEU A 239 40.74 10.43 -10.94
N ALA A 240 40.37 9.31 -11.58
CA ALA A 240 41.28 8.36 -12.18
C ALA A 240 41.77 8.78 -13.58
N ASP A 241 41.22 9.85 -14.18
CA ASP A 241 41.61 10.30 -15.52
C ASP A 241 43.02 10.95 -15.52
N PRO A 242 44.00 10.40 -16.28
CA PRO A 242 45.36 10.94 -16.38
C PRO A 242 45.47 12.19 -17.26
N GLU A 243 44.47 12.52 -18.09
CA GLU A 243 44.54 13.59 -19.09
C GLU A 243 43.92 14.93 -18.62
N HIS A 244 43.26 14.95 -17.47
CA HIS A 244 42.77 16.19 -16.86
C HIS A 244 43.83 16.83 -15.96
N ASP A 245 44.24 18.06 -16.31
CA ASP A 245 45.17 18.98 -15.60
C ASP A 245 44.66 19.45 -14.20
N LEU A 246 43.89 18.62 -13.50
CA LEU A 246 43.58 18.87 -12.10
C LEU A 246 44.86 18.62 -11.27
N PRO A 247 45.32 19.57 -10.43
CA PRO A 247 46.43 19.37 -9.50
C PRO A 247 46.26 18.07 -8.71
N TYR A 248 47.33 17.43 -8.23
CA TYR A 248 47.23 16.10 -7.59
C TYR A 248 46.39 16.10 -6.28
N TRP A 249 46.28 17.24 -5.59
CA TRP A 249 45.76 17.35 -4.23
C TRP A 249 44.23 17.51 -4.04
N PRO A 250 43.40 18.05 -4.98
CA PRO A 250 41.95 18.00 -4.86
C PRO A 250 41.42 16.58 -5.06
N ARG A 251 42.19 15.67 -5.69
CA ARG A 251 41.74 14.30 -5.99
C ARG A 251 41.44 13.45 -4.74
N PRO A 252 42.37 13.30 -3.77
CA PRO A 252 42.08 12.61 -2.51
C PRO A 252 41.03 13.35 -1.67
N VAL A 253 40.93 14.68 -1.75
CA VAL A 253 39.92 15.48 -1.04
C VAL A 253 38.53 15.25 -1.62
N LEU A 254 38.38 15.22 -2.94
CA LEU A 254 37.13 14.89 -3.64
C LEU A 254 36.73 13.45 -3.38
N LEU A 255 37.66 12.49 -3.45
CA LEU A 255 37.38 11.10 -3.13
C LEU A 255 36.90 10.94 -1.68
N ALA A 256 37.63 11.55 -0.73
CA ALA A 256 37.25 11.54 0.68
C ALA A 256 35.90 12.23 0.89
N ALA A 257 35.63 13.35 0.23
CA ALA A 257 34.33 14.02 0.29
C ALA A 257 33.20 13.14 -0.25
N THR A 258 33.39 12.45 -1.38
CA THR A 258 32.36 11.56 -1.97
C THR A 258 32.16 10.30 -1.13
N LEU A 259 33.22 9.73 -0.55
CA LEU A 259 33.13 8.60 0.37
C LEU A 259 32.50 9.02 1.71
N VAL A 260 32.80 10.20 2.23
CA VAL A 260 32.22 10.73 3.48
C VAL A 260 30.77 11.17 3.27
N LEU A 261 30.43 11.80 2.15
CA LEU A 261 29.05 12.12 1.79
C LEU A 261 28.26 10.85 1.47
N GLY A 262 28.87 9.90 0.77
CA GLY A 262 28.32 8.57 0.51
C GLY A 262 28.05 7.82 1.80
N ALA A 263 29.06 7.59 2.64
CA ALA A 263 28.95 6.92 3.93
C ALA A 263 28.09 7.71 4.94
N GLY A 264 28.09 9.03 4.89
CA GLY A 264 27.30 9.92 5.74
C GLY A 264 25.82 9.86 5.39
N THR A 265 25.47 9.98 4.11
CA THR A 265 24.09 9.79 3.62
C THR A 265 23.62 8.35 3.85
N SER A 266 24.48 7.37 3.63
CA SER A 266 24.29 5.95 3.93
C SER A 266 23.98 5.68 5.40
N SER A 267 24.81 6.22 6.30
CA SER A 267 24.66 6.08 7.76
C SER A 267 23.42 6.82 8.26
N LEU A 268 23.12 8.01 7.74
CA LEU A 268 21.87 8.72 8.02
C LEU A 268 20.64 7.92 7.56
N VAL A 269 20.68 7.28 6.40
CA VAL A 269 19.58 6.45 5.88
C VAL A 269 19.44 5.13 6.64
N LEU A 270 20.55 4.46 6.97
CA LEU A 270 20.56 3.20 7.74
C LEU A 270 20.13 3.41 9.19
N ARG A 271 20.61 4.47 9.85
CA ARG A 271 20.14 4.87 11.20
C ARG A 271 18.68 5.28 11.20
N ARG A 272 18.09 5.56 10.02
CA ARG A 272 16.69 5.92 9.80
C ARG A 272 15.80 4.72 9.46
N LEU A 273 16.32 3.49 9.38
CA LEU A 273 15.51 2.28 9.27
C LEU A 273 15.25 1.68 10.67
N PRO A 274 14.04 1.22 10.99
CA PRO A 274 13.79 0.49 12.23
C PRO A 274 14.36 -0.94 12.13
N GLY A 275 15.31 -1.28 12.99
CA GLY A 275 15.74 -2.67 13.22
C GLY A 275 16.41 -3.40 12.03
N ARG A 276 16.19 -4.72 11.97
CA ARG A 276 16.80 -5.67 11.02
C ARG A 276 16.17 -5.64 9.60
N SER A 277 15.40 -4.61 9.25
CA SER A 277 14.69 -4.53 7.96
C SER A 277 15.57 -4.70 6.72
N TRP A 278 16.88 -4.44 6.84
CA TRP A 278 17.82 -4.65 5.74
C TRP A 278 18.04 -6.12 5.36
N PHE A 279 17.82 -7.08 6.28
CA PHE A 279 17.87 -8.52 5.97
C PHE A 279 16.72 -8.95 5.04
N HIS A 280 15.63 -8.19 4.99
CA HIS A 280 14.48 -8.51 4.14
C HIS A 280 14.65 -8.04 2.69
N LEU A 281 15.68 -7.23 2.36
CA LEU A 281 15.94 -6.81 0.98
C LEU A 281 16.17 -8.00 0.03
N GLY A 282 16.82 -9.06 0.49
CA GLY A 282 16.99 -10.30 -0.30
C GLY A 282 15.65 -10.98 -0.62
N ALA A 283 14.77 -11.09 0.38
CA ALA A 283 13.43 -11.66 0.21
C ALA A 283 12.51 -10.78 -0.67
N VAL A 284 12.76 -9.47 -0.75
CA VAL A 284 12.07 -8.57 -1.69
C VAL A 284 12.51 -8.86 -3.12
N LEU A 285 13.80 -9.08 -3.37
CA LEU A 285 14.33 -9.41 -4.70
C LEU A 285 13.86 -10.80 -5.18
N GLU A 286 13.75 -11.78 -4.29
CA GLU A 286 13.23 -13.11 -4.62
C GLU A 286 11.75 -13.09 -5.02
N ARG A 287 10.94 -12.27 -4.34
CA ARG A 287 9.50 -12.13 -4.59
C ARG A 287 9.15 -11.11 -5.67
N ALA A 288 10.11 -10.26 -6.04
CA ALA A 288 9.93 -9.27 -7.09
C ALA A 288 9.58 -9.94 -8.43
N ASP A 289 8.58 -9.38 -9.11
CA ASP A 289 8.23 -9.80 -10.47
C ASP A 289 9.45 -9.71 -11.42
N ARG A 290 9.36 -10.42 -12.54
CA ARG A 290 10.48 -10.57 -13.49
C ARG A 290 11.01 -9.20 -13.98
N SER A 291 10.13 -8.21 -14.10
CA SER A 291 10.46 -6.82 -14.45
C SER A 291 11.27 -6.09 -13.37
N ARG A 292 10.85 -6.17 -12.10
CA ARG A 292 11.56 -5.55 -10.97
C ARG A 292 12.93 -6.20 -10.78
N ARG A 293 13.02 -7.53 -10.90
CA ARG A 293 14.31 -8.24 -10.89
C ARG A 293 15.22 -7.82 -12.04
N ALA A 294 14.66 -7.64 -13.24
CA ALA A 294 15.42 -7.14 -14.38
C ALA A 294 15.97 -5.73 -14.13
N VAL A 295 15.16 -4.82 -13.57
CA VAL A 295 15.63 -3.48 -13.19
C VAL A 295 16.78 -3.58 -12.18
N PHE A 296 16.62 -4.31 -11.08
CA PHE A 296 17.70 -4.49 -10.10
C PHE A 296 18.98 -5.11 -10.70
N GLY A 297 18.83 -6.11 -11.57
CA GLY A 297 19.96 -6.72 -12.29
C GLY A 297 20.68 -5.74 -13.21
N THR A 298 19.93 -4.94 -13.97
CA THR A 298 20.48 -3.91 -14.86
C THR A 298 21.26 -2.85 -14.07
N TRP A 299 20.74 -2.42 -12.92
CA TRP A 299 21.42 -1.45 -12.06
C TRP A 299 22.67 -2.03 -11.37
N ALA A 300 22.62 -3.28 -10.89
CA ALA A 300 23.79 -3.97 -10.36
C ALA A 300 24.88 -4.15 -11.43
N ALA A 301 24.48 -4.45 -12.67
CA ALA A 301 25.38 -4.52 -13.82
C ALA A 301 26.00 -3.15 -14.15
N MET A 302 25.22 -2.06 -14.11
CA MET A 302 25.70 -0.68 -14.27
C MET A 302 26.69 -0.27 -13.16
N LEU A 303 26.48 -0.73 -11.93
CA LEU A 303 27.40 -0.45 -10.83
C LEU A 303 28.72 -1.20 -10.98
N LEU A 304 28.63 -2.47 -11.38
CA LEU A 304 29.77 -3.33 -11.62
C LEU A 304 30.61 -2.81 -12.79
N THR A 305 29.98 -2.40 -13.90
CA THR A 305 30.70 -1.76 -15.01
C THR A 305 31.44 -0.51 -14.60
N THR A 306 30.76 0.39 -13.89
CA THR A 306 31.40 1.66 -13.49
C THR A 306 32.57 1.40 -12.54
N THR A 307 32.46 0.39 -11.68
CA THR A 307 33.56 -0.04 -10.78
C THR A 307 34.71 -0.68 -11.55
N VAL A 308 34.44 -1.53 -12.53
CA VAL A 308 35.45 -2.16 -13.41
C VAL A 308 36.13 -1.11 -14.27
N MET A 309 35.41 -0.10 -14.78
CA MET A 309 36.00 1.02 -15.52
C MET A 309 36.98 1.85 -14.68
N GLY A 310 36.74 1.98 -13.36
CA GLY A 310 37.62 2.70 -12.45
C GLY A 310 38.88 1.93 -12.04
N LEU A 311 38.93 0.62 -12.23
CA LEU A 311 40.00 -0.26 -11.71
C LEU A 311 40.80 -1.00 -12.78
N ALA A 312 40.29 -1.16 -14.01
CA ALA A 312 40.93 -1.93 -15.07
C ALA A 312 41.78 -1.04 -16.02
N PRO A 313 42.85 -1.59 -16.63
CA PRO A 313 43.60 -0.89 -17.68
C PRO A 313 42.69 -0.46 -18.84
N ARG A 314 42.86 0.77 -19.34
CA ARG A 314 42.01 1.46 -20.34
C ARG A 314 41.45 0.56 -21.47
N PRO A 315 42.24 -0.26 -22.21
CA PRO A 315 41.68 -1.06 -23.32
C PRO A 315 40.71 -2.16 -22.85
N VAL A 316 40.95 -2.73 -21.68
CA VAL A 316 40.08 -3.76 -21.08
C VAL A 316 38.83 -3.11 -20.48
N ALA A 317 38.99 -1.98 -19.78
CA ALA A 317 37.90 -1.20 -19.23
C ALA A 317 36.90 -0.74 -20.31
N TRP A 318 37.40 -0.23 -21.43
CA TRP A 318 36.57 0.28 -22.53
C TRP A 318 35.82 -0.86 -23.26
N ALA A 319 36.49 -1.99 -23.54
CA ALA A 319 35.86 -3.14 -24.18
C ALA A 319 34.77 -3.76 -23.30
N VAL A 320 35.06 -3.95 -22.00
CA VAL A 320 34.12 -4.53 -21.04
C VAL A 320 32.93 -3.59 -20.79
N ALA A 321 33.16 -2.27 -20.69
CA ALA A 321 32.11 -1.29 -20.52
C ALA A 321 31.13 -1.24 -21.71
N ASN A 322 31.64 -1.25 -22.94
CA ASN A 322 30.77 -1.24 -24.12
C ASN A 322 29.92 -2.50 -24.21
N VAL A 323 30.50 -3.69 -23.96
CA VAL A 323 29.76 -4.95 -23.96
C VAL A 323 28.66 -4.94 -22.90
N LEU A 324 28.95 -4.44 -21.70
CA LEU A 324 27.99 -4.40 -20.61
C LEU A 324 26.94 -3.27 -20.76
N LEU A 325 27.27 -2.11 -21.33
CA LEU A 325 26.30 -1.08 -21.73
C LEU A 325 25.34 -1.62 -22.79
N LEU A 326 25.83 -2.43 -23.72
CA LEU A 326 25.03 -3.07 -24.75
C LEU A 326 24.09 -4.13 -24.13
N LEU A 327 24.59 -4.93 -23.18
CA LEU A 327 23.77 -5.87 -22.40
C LEU A 327 22.71 -5.15 -21.54
N VAL A 328 23.07 -4.04 -20.89
CA VAL A 328 22.14 -3.19 -20.13
C VAL A 328 21.07 -2.60 -21.05
N GLY A 329 21.45 -2.09 -22.22
CA GLY A 329 20.53 -1.59 -23.23
C GLY A 329 19.57 -2.68 -23.73
N LEU A 330 20.06 -3.90 -23.98
CA LEU A 330 19.26 -5.05 -24.38
C LEU A 330 18.29 -5.50 -23.27
N LEU A 331 18.71 -5.49 -22.01
CA LEU A 331 17.86 -5.81 -20.86
C LEU A 331 16.77 -4.75 -20.64
N ILE A 332 17.08 -3.48 -20.82
CA ILE A 332 16.10 -2.39 -20.81
C ILE A 332 15.10 -2.60 -21.95
N LEU A 333 15.56 -2.85 -23.19
CA LEU A 333 14.68 -3.11 -24.32
C LEU A 333 13.77 -4.33 -24.07
N ALA A 334 14.32 -5.42 -23.53
CA ALA A 334 13.56 -6.63 -23.21
C ALA A 334 12.53 -6.40 -22.08
N GLY A 335 12.86 -5.58 -21.08
CA GLY A 335 11.93 -5.18 -20.03
C GLY A 335 10.79 -4.29 -20.55
N TRP A 336 11.11 -3.37 -21.46
CA TRP A 336 10.14 -2.48 -22.10
C TRP A 336 9.23 -3.24 -23.07
N THR A 337 9.76 -4.17 -23.89
CA THR A 337 8.94 -4.99 -24.78
C THR A 337 8.05 -5.94 -24.00
N ALA A 338 8.52 -6.53 -22.88
CA ALA A 338 7.68 -7.34 -22.00
C ALA A 338 6.54 -6.52 -21.33
N GLY A 339 6.81 -5.26 -20.98
CA GLY A 339 5.79 -4.33 -20.46
C GLY A 339 4.79 -3.88 -21.54
N LEU A 340 5.27 -3.58 -22.75
CA LEU A 340 4.46 -3.16 -23.90
C LEU A 340 3.57 -4.30 -24.41
N VAL A 341 4.07 -5.53 -24.46
CA VAL A 341 3.30 -6.71 -24.85
C VAL A 341 2.17 -6.96 -23.86
N ARG A 342 2.36 -6.76 -22.55
CA ARG A 342 1.27 -6.88 -21.55
C ARG A 342 0.21 -5.80 -21.71
N LEU A 343 0.62 -4.58 -22.03
CA LEU A 343 -0.26 -3.45 -22.34
C LEU A 343 -1.08 -3.68 -23.62
N LEU A 344 -0.47 -4.28 -24.66
CA LEU A 344 -1.12 -4.54 -25.95
C LEU A 344 -1.97 -5.81 -25.98
N THR A 345 -1.67 -6.80 -25.13
CA THR A 345 -2.41 -8.08 -25.04
C THR A 345 -3.53 -8.05 -24.01
N GLY A 346 -3.71 -6.96 -23.26
CA GLY A 346 -4.82 -6.81 -22.32
C GLY A 346 -4.81 -7.84 -21.17
N SER A 347 -3.65 -8.41 -20.82
CA SER A 347 -3.53 -9.31 -19.67
C SER A 347 -3.43 -8.53 -18.35
N SER A 348 -4.47 -7.75 -18.06
CA SER A 348 -4.80 -7.39 -16.68
C SER A 348 -5.65 -8.51 -16.09
N GLY A 349 -5.06 -9.40 -15.29
CA GLY A 349 -5.89 -10.32 -14.51
C GLY A 349 -5.21 -11.59 -14.04
N SER A 350 -5.26 -11.75 -12.71
CA SER A 350 -5.65 -12.99 -12.02
C SER A 350 -4.93 -14.28 -12.42
N ASP A 351 -3.84 -14.56 -11.71
CA ASP A 351 -3.70 -15.84 -10.99
C ASP A 351 -2.46 -15.76 -10.10
N ARG A 352 -2.70 -15.50 -8.80
CA ARG A 352 -2.10 -16.16 -7.63
C ARG A 352 -2.33 -15.35 -6.37
#